data_AF-A0A6M1ZIY4-F1
#
_entry.id   AF-A0A6M1ZIY4-F1
#
_cell.length_a   1.000
_cell.length_b   1.000
_cell.length_c   1.000
_cell.angle_alpha   90.00
_cell.angle_beta   90.00
_cell.angle_gamma   90.00
#
_symmetry.space_group_name_H-M   'P 1'
#
loop_
_entity.id
_entity.type
_entity.pdbx_description
1 polymer ?
#
loop_
_entity_poly.entity_id
_entity_poly.type
_entity_poly.pdbx_seq_one_letter_code
_entity_poly.pdbx_strand_id
1 'polypeptide(L)'
;MSITPSLPRMPREAFDREFPLLSENDPRKKADEKTREIFLELLKLEHLKLLSKSKFPDTPLYSVGMSWLKPIEKKPNENSRITIRPESKEEGFNDLKYFIENLEHYIKNGYPVILPQNDKLKILCDNPKLLLIFEEFYKSLFNKEIYDVSFYLKDLKEIFLAQSILEEAAKKLQILNKNWGFKIFKKYEIVLSLSGADVRYKAEKDQIIYLVLPKDIKRAKPCFEIIIHEMVHVGVDNMIVREYNLNYYEKERLVDLICMIYLKALLPHYSEQPIEDKSIDEYITEDTILNNLPLAIAKFVEKHPRD
;
A
#
# COMPACT_ATOMS: atom_id res chain seq x y z
N MET A 1 17.82 30.03 -23.45
CA MET A 1 18.08 29.07 -22.36
C MET A 1 16.86 29.07 -21.46
N SER A 2 16.09 27.98 -21.50
CA SER A 2 14.87 27.81 -20.70
C SER A 2 15.28 27.34 -19.31
N ILE A 3 15.10 28.18 -18.30
CA ILE A 3 15.33 27.82 -16.90
C ILE A 3 14.04 27.12 -16.44
N THR A 4 14.05 25.79 -16.43
CA THR A 4 12.99 25.00 -15.80
C THR A 4 13.08 25.25 -14.28
N PRO A 5 12.02 25.72 -13.61
CA PRO A 5 12.06 25.93 -12.17
C PRO A 5 12.21 24.58 -11.47
N SER A 6 13.12 24.50 -10.49
CA SER A 6 13.25 23.34 -9.61
C SER A 6 11.94 23.12 -8.85
N LEU A 7 11.41 21.90 -8.91
CA LEU A 7 10.24 21.53 -8.11
C LEU A 7 10.60 21.59 -6.62
N PRO A 8 9.71 22.13 -5.76
CA PRO A 8 9.93 22.18 -4.33
C PRO A 8 10.07 20.76 -3.77
N ARG A 9 11.11 20.51 -2.98
CA ARG A 9 11.27 19.28 -2.19
C ARG A 9 10.12 19.20 -1.18
N MET A 10 9.41 18.06 -1.13
CA MET A 10 8.42 17.82 -0.07
C MET A 10 9.11 17.89 1.31
N PRO A 11 8.52 18.58 2.30
CA PRO A 11 8.98 18.49 3.68
C PRO A 11 8.82 17.05 4.18
N ARG A 12 9.89 16.46 4.72
CA ARG A 12 9.95 15.10 5.31
C ARG A 12 8.88 14.85 6.39
N GLU A 13 8.31 15.89 6.97
CA GLU A 13 7.44 15.87 8.15
C GLU A 13 6.01 15.33 7.90
N ALA A 14 5.59 15.17 6.63
CA ALA A 14 4.25 14.66 6.31
C ALA A 14 4.07 13.15 6.58
N PHE A 15 5.17 12.40 6.72
CA PHE A 15 5.14 10.94 6.86
C PHE A 15 5.34 10.43 8.30
N ASP A 16 5.78 11.28 9.24
CA ASP A 16 6.31 10.85 10.54
C ASP A 16 5.40 11.23 11.75
N ARG A 17 4.09 11.46 11.59
CA ARG A 17 3.21 11.82 12.73
C ARG A 17 2.57 10.61 13.43
N GLU A 18 2.82 10.50 14.73
CA GLU A 18 2.18 9.53 15.63
C GLU A 18 0.68 9.83 15.84
N PHE A 19 -0.15 8.79 15.71
CA PHE A 19 -1.55 8.81 16.11
C PHE A 19 -1.72 8.05 17.44
N PRO A 20 -2.67 8.44 18.31
CA PRO A 20 -2.85 7.80 19.60
C PRO A 20 -3.21 6.32 19.46
N LEU A 21 -2.46 5.47 20.18
CA LEU A 21 -2.69 4.02 20.27
C LEU A 21 -3.98 3.73 21.04
N LEU A 22 -4.85 2.89 20.47
CA LEU A 22 -6.04 2.38 21.18
C LEU A 22 -5.66 1.22 22.11
N SER A 23 -6.18 1.23 23.35
CA SER A 23 -5.88 0.22 24.37
C SER A 23 -6.50 -1.15 24.06
N GLU A 24 -5.94 -2.23 24.63
CA GLU A 24 -6.40 -3.60 24.41
C GLU A 24 -7.84 -3.89 24.87
N ASN A 25 -8.38 -3.09 25.80
CA ASN A 25 -9.73 -3.28 26.35
C ASN A 25 -10.80 -2.44 25.64
N ASP A 26 -10.49 -1.88 24.48
CA ASP A 26 -11.39 -0.99 23.77
C ASP A 26 -12.57 -1.77 23.12
N PRO A 27 -13.84 -1.50 23.50
CA PRO A 27 -15.00 -2.13 22.90
C PRO A 27 -15.11 -1.90 21.38
N ARG A 28 -14.42 -0.89 20.83
CA ARG A 28 -14.31 -0.61 19.39
C ARG A 28 -13.50 -1.68 18.64
N LYS A 29 -12.52 -2.33 19.29
CA LYS A 29 -11.71 -3.40 18.69
C LYS A 29 -12.54 -4.67 18.42
N LYS A 30 -13.51 -4.98 19.29
CA LYS A 30 -14.44 -6.10 19.14
C LYS A 30 -15.48 -5.89 18.02
N ALA A 31 -15.87 -4.64 17.76
CA ALA A 31 -16.77 -4.32 16.65
C ALA A 31 -16.10 -4.53 15.28
N ASP A 32 -14.80 -4.26 15.20
CA ASP A 32 -13.97 -4.51 14.01
C ASP A 32 -13.79 -6.01 13.73
N GLU A 33 -13.58 -6.83 14.77
CA GLU A 33 -13.48 -8.29 14.63
C GLU A 33 -14.76 -8.91 14.06
N LYS A 34 -15.92 -8.53 14.57
CA LYS A 34 -17.22 -9.04 14.08
C LYS A 34 -17.50 -8.60 12.64
N THR A 35 -17.13 -7.37 12.28
CA THR A 35 -17.26 -6.86 10.90
C THR A 35 -16.36 -7.64 9.95
N ARG A 36 -15.13 -7.94 10.37
CA ARG A 36 -14.19 -8.79 9.63
C ARG A 36 -14.71 -10.23 9.46
N GLU A 37 -15.32 -10.83 10.47
CA GLU A 37 -15.90 -12.17 10.37
C GLU A 37 -17.05 -12.23 9.36
N ILE A 38 -18.01 -11.30 9.46
CA ILE A 38 -19.15 -11.23 8.52
C ILE A 38 -18.64 -11.04 7.08
N PHE A 39 -17.61 -10.22 6.90
CA PHE A 39 -16.98 -9.98 5.61
C PHE A 39 -16.29 -11.22 5.03
N LEU A 40 -15.54 -11.97 5.85
CA LEU A 40 -14.92 -13.23 5.42
C LEU A 40 -15.96 -14.27 5.01
N GLU A 41 -17.10 -14.32 5.69
CA GLU A 41 -18.22 -15.19 5.30
C GLU A 41 -18.87 -14.75 3.97
N LEU A 42 -18.99 -13.44 3.71
CA LEU A 42 -19.46 -12.93 2.42
C LEU A 42 -18.51 -13.28 1.27
N LEU A 43 -17.19 -13.14 1.49
CA LEU A 43 -16.17 -13.56 0.52
C LEU A 43 -16.23 -15.07 0.23
N LYS A 44 -16.38 -15.91 1.27
CA LYS A 44 -16.57 -17.36 1.10
C LYS A 44 -17.82 -17.67 0.27
N LEU A 45 -18.94 -17.02 0.59
CA LEU A 45 -20.19 -17.20 -0.16
C LEU A 45 -20.06 -16.77 -1.62
N GLU A 46 -19.34 -15.69 -1.92
CA GLU A 46 -19.11 -15.25 -3.29
C GLU A 46 -18.17 -16.19 -4.05
N HIS A 47 -17.12 -16.70 -3.40
CA HIS A 47 -16.24 -17.73 -3.96
C HIS A 47 -17.00 -19.02 -4.28
N LEU A 48 -17.86 -19.49 -3.37
CA LEU A 48 -18.72 -20.65 -3.60
C LEU A 48 -19.70 -20.42 -4.76
N LYS A 49 -20.25 -19.20 -4.92
CA LYS A 49 -21.09 -18.85 -6.07
C LYS A 49 -20.33 -18.84 -7.39
N LEU A 50 -19.04 -18.51 -7.39
CA LEU A 50 -18.19 -18.56 -8.59
C LEU A 50 -17.89 -20.01 -8.97
N LEU A 51 -17.55 -20.85 -7.98
CA LEU A 51 -17.36 -22.30 -8.18
C LEU A 51 -18.64 -23.00 -8.64
N SER A 52 -19.82 -22.57 -8.17
CA SER A 52 -21.10 -23.13 -8.62
C SER A 52 -21.51 -22.69 -10.03
N LYS A 53 -20.94 -21.58 -10.53
CA LYS A 53 -21.19 -21.06 -11.89
C LYS A 53 -20.26 -21.66 -12.94
N SER A 54 -19.11 -22.21 -12.55
CA SER A 54 -18.28 -23.03 -13.42
C SER A 54 -18.92 -24.42 -13.57
N LYS A 55 -19.86 -24.54 -14.52
CA LYS A 55 -20.31 -25.85 -15.02
C LYS A 55 -19.14 -26.53 -15.73
N PHE A 56 -18.50 -27.50 -15.08
CA PHE A 56 -17.79 -28.56 -15.80
C PHE A 56 -18.79 -29.68 -16.10
N PRO A 57 -18.97 -30.08 -17.37
CA PRO A 57 -19.71 -31.29 -17.70
C PRO A 57 -18.87 -32.52 -17.34
N ASP A 58 -19.51 -33.48 -16.69
CA ASP A 58 -19.19 -34.92 -16.72
C ASP A 58 -17.77 -35.36 -16.35
N THR A 59 -17.25 -34.92 -15.20
CA THR A 59 -16.16 -35.65 -14.52
C THR A 59 -16.73 -36.42 -13.33
N PRO A 60 -16.57 -37.76 -13.26
CA PRO A 60 -17.15 -38.57 -12.19
C PRO A 60 -16.56 -38.16 -10.85
N LEU A 61 -17.45 -37.78 -9.91
CA LEU A 61 -17.15 -37.52 -8.52
C LEU A 61 -16.65 -38.81 -7.85
N TYR A 62 -15.34 -38.98 -7.78
CA TYR A 62 -14.75 -39.86 -6.77
C TYR A 62 -14.99 -39.22 -5.41
N SER A 63 -15.85 -39.86 -4.61
CA SER A 63 -16.05 -39.57 -3.20
C SER A 63 -14.78 -39.97 -2.43
N VAL A 64 -13.76 -39.11 -2.46
CA VAL A 64 -12.66 -39.17 -1.50
C VAL A 64 -13.10 -38.33 -0.30
N GLY A 65 -13.43 -38.99 0.80
CA GLY A 65 -13.77 -38.33 2.06
C GLY A 65 -12.66 -37.38 2.50
N MET A 66 -12.86 -36.08 2.28
CA MET A 66 -11.92 -35.06 2.70
C MET A 66 -12.18 -34.69 4.17
N SER A 67 -11.41 -35.33 5.04
CA SER A 67 -11.18 -34.92 6.43
C SER A 67 -10.42 -33.58 6.47
N TRP A 68 -11.14 -32.44 6.46
CA TRP A 68 -10.59 -31.12 6.78
C TRP A 68 -11.02 -30.60 8.17
N LEU A 69 -11.38 -31.49 9.10
CA LEU A 69 -11.67 -31.15 10.50
C LEU A 69 -10.55 -31.52 11.47
N LYS A 70 -9.28 -31.44 11.02
CA LYS A 70 -8.16 -31.20 11.92
C LYS A 70 -7.35 -30.03 11.37
N PRO A 71 -7.05 -29.00 12.19
CA PRO A 71 -6.13 -27.96 11.78
C PRO A 71 -4.81 -28.66 11.41
N ILE A 72 -4.37 -28.51 10.18
CA ILE A 72 -2.97 -28.79 9.88
C ILE A 72 -2.22 -27.65 10.57
N GLU A 73 -1.71 -27.91 11.78
CA GLU A 73 -0.64 -27.12 12.36
C GLU A 73 0.61 -27.32 11.48
N LYS A 74 0.66 -26.59 10.36
CA LYS A 74 1.94 -26.22 9.79
C LYS A 74 2.56 -25.31 10.84
N LYS A 75 3.67 -25.75 11.43
CA LYS A 75 4.55 -24.88 12.22
C LYS A 75 4.69 -23.56 11.44
N PRO A 76 4.43 -22.40 12.07
CA PRO A 76 4.47 -21.12 11.37
C PRO A 76 5.90 -20.95 10.83
N ASN A 77 6.01 -20.98 9.51
CA ASN A 77 7.19 -20.47 8.84
C ASN A 77 7.27 -18.99 9.21
N GLU A 78 8.43 -18.50 9.61
CA GLU A 78 8.69 -17.09 9.96
C GLU A 78 8.62 -16.14 8.72
N ASN A 79 7.67 -16.40 7.82
CA ASN A 79 7.43 -15.63 6.62
C ASN A 79 6.58 -14.41 6.95
N SER A 80 6.91 -13.26 6.36
CA SER A 80 6.11 -12.05 6.50
C SER A 80 4.67 -12.32 6.10
N ARG A 81 3.74 -12.04 7.01
CA ARG A 81 2.31 -12.31 6.81
C ARG A 81 1.64 -11.13 6.11
N ILE A 82 0.93 -11.36 5.02
CA ILE A 82 0.08 -10.36 4.40
C ILE A 82 -1.31 -10.41 5.04
N THR A 83 -1.85 -9.28 5.48
CA THR A 83 -3.26 -9.16 5.83
C THR A 83 -3.89 -7.98 5.12
N ILE A 84 -5.11 -8.17 4.66
CA ILE A 84 -5.82 -7.19 3.84
C ILE A 84 -7.13 -6.85 4.56
N ARG A 85 -7.42 -5.55 4.73
CA ARG A 85 -8.67 -5.08 5.35
C ARG A 85 -9.05 -3.69 4.83
N PRO A 86 -10.35 -3.33 4.86
CA PRO A 86 -10.72 -1.92 4.79
C PRO A 86 -10.18 -1.16 6.01
N GLU A 87 -10.00 0.15 5.86
CA GLU A 87 -9.86 1.05 6.99
C GLU A 87 -11.11 0.97 7.88
N SER A 88 -10.93 1.10 9.19
CA SER A 88 -12.05 1.33 10.11
C SER A 88 -12.68 2.69 9.85
N LYS A 89 -13.90 2.91 10.35
CA LYS A 89 -14.58 4.22 10.27
C LYS A 89 -13.73 5.35 10.84
N GLU A 90 -13.05 5.08 11.96
CA GLU A 90 -12.20 6.06 12.63
C GLU A 90 -10.94 6.37 11.82
N GLU A 91 -10.27 5.34 11.28
CA GLU A 91 -9.12 5.52 10.39
C GLU A 91 -9.51 6.33 9.15
N GLY A 92 -10.63 6.00 8.51
CA GLY A 92 -11.10 6.70 7.32
C GLY A 92 -11.48 8.16 7.58
N PHE A 93 -12.11 8.47 8.71
CA PHE A 93 -12.39 9.85 9.08
C PHE A 93 -11.11 10.64 9.38
N ASN A 94 -10.15 10.02 10.08
CA ASN A 94 -8.87 10.66 10.38
C ASN A 94 -8.03 10.90 9.12
N ASP A 95 -8.02 9.96 8.17
CA ASP A 95 -7.37 10.15 6.88
C ASP A 95 -8.08 11.26 6.08
N LEU A 96 -9.42 11.26 6.01
CA LEU A 96 -10.19 12.34 5.38
C LEU A 96 -9.83 13.71 5.97
N LYS A 97 -9.81 13.80 7.31
CA LYS A 97 -9.45 15.02 8.04
C LYS A 97 -8.06 15.50 7.68
N TYR A 98 -7.09 14.59 7.71
CA TYR A 98 -5.71 14.89 7.31
C TYR A 98 -5.63 15.47 5.90
N PHE A 99 -6.29 14.84 4.91
CA PHE A 99 -6.21 15.32 3.52
C PHE A 99 -6.93 16.66 3.32
N ILE A 100 -8.04 16.92 4.01
CA ILE A 100 -8.72 18.21 3.97
C ILE A 100 -7.86 19.32 4.56
N GLU A 101 -7.24 19.07 5.73
CA GLU A 101 -6.36 20.05 6.40
C GLU A 101 -5.11 20.39 5.57
N ASN A 102 -4.65 19.46 4.73
CA ASN A 102 -3.45 19.61 3.92
C ASN A 102 -3.73 19.80 2.42
N LEU A 103 -4.99 19.99 2.03
CA LEU A 103 -5.41 19.96 0.62
C LEU A 103 -4.69 21.02 -0.23
N GLU A 104 -4.53 22.23 0.29
CA GLU A 104 -3.83 23.33 -0.39
C GLU A 104 -2.38 22.96 -0.72
N HIS A 105 -1.69 22.28 0.20
CA HIS A 105 -0.32 21.81 -0.01
C HIS A 105 -0.25 20.79 -1.15
N TYR A 106 -1.17 19.81 -1.17
CA TYR A 106 -1.20 18.81 -2.25
C TYR A 106 -1.49 19.45 -3.61
N ILE A 107 -2.49 20.34 -3.69
CA ILE A 107 -2.84 21.05 -4.93
C ILE A 107 -1.66 21.88 -5.44
N LYS A 108 -1.01 22.66 -4.56
CA LYS A 108 0.12 23.52 -4.92
C LYS A 108 1.30 22.73 -5.50
N ASN A 109 1.50 21.49 -5.05
CA ASN A 109 2.57 20.62 -5.51
C ASN A 109 2.15 19.65 -6.64
N GLY A 110 0.93 19.80 -7.17
CA GLY A 110 0.44 18.99 -8.29
C GLY A 110 0.11 17.54 -7.92
N TYR A 111 -0.05 17.23 -6.64
CA TYR A 111 -0.39 15.89 -6.18
C TYR A 111 -1.90 15.65 -6.27
N PRO A 112 -2.35 14.62 -7.00
CA PRO A 112 -3.76 14.27 -7.04
C PRO A 112 -4.17 13.67 -5.69
N VAL A 113 -5.16 14.29 -5.05
CA VAL A 113 -5.82 13.76 -3.85
C VAL A 113 -7.24 13.38 -4.22
N ILE A 114 -7.61 12.13 -3.93
CA ILE A 114 -8.97 11.65 -4.11
C ILE A 114 -9.66 11.71 -2.75
N LEU A 115 -10.81 12.37 -2.72
CA LEU A 115 -11.70 12.42 -1.56
C LEU A 115 -13.03 11.75 -1.91
N PRO A 116 -13.76 11.19 -0.92
CA PRO A 116 -15.08 10.64 -1.13
C PRO A 116 -16.03 11.68 -1.73
N GLN A 117 -16.76 11.29 -2.78
CA GLN A 117 -17.68 12.19 -3.47
C GLN A 117 -18.96 12.39 -2.64
N ASN A 118 -19.07 13.53 -1.97
CA ASN A 118 -20.27 13.93 -1.24
C ASN A 118 -20.41 15.46 -1.28
N ASP A 119 -21.60 15.97 -1.62
CA ASP A 119 -21.81 17.42 -1.77
C ASP A 119 -21.55 18.20 -0.47
N LYS A 120 -21.81 17.60 0.69
CA LYS A 120 -21.51 18.21 1.99
C LYS A 120 -20.01 18.25 2.29
N LEU A 121 -19.22 17.33 1.72
CA LEU A 121 -17.75 17.36 1.83
C LEU A 121 -17.10 18.36 0.87
N LYS A 122 -17.71 18.66 -0.28
CA LYS A 122 -17.15 19.64 -1.24
C LYS A 122 -16.94 21.01 -0.59
N ILE A 123 -17.83 21.41 0.32
CA ILE A 123 -17.72 22.66 1.08
C ILE A 123 -16.42 22.70 1.91
N LEU A 124 -15.94 21.55 2.37
CA LEU A 124 -14.68 21.45 3.12
C LEU A 124 -13.45 21.63 2.24
N CYS A 125 -13.53 21.36 0.94
CA CYS A 125 -12.44 21.64 0.01
C CYS A 125 -12.22 23.15 -0.13
N ASP A 126 -13.30 23.94 -0.11
CA ASP A 126 -13.25 25.40 -0.21
C ASP A 126 -12.94 26.06 1.15
N ASN A 127 -13.37 25.44 2.25
CA ASN A 127 -13.12 25.95 3.60
C ASN A 127 -12.81 24.83 4.61
N PRO A 128 -11.55 24.34 4.65
CA PRO A 128 -11.12 23.27 5.55
C PRO A 128 -11.37 23.56 7.04
N LYS A 129 -11.40 24.83 7.45
CA LYS A 129 -11.62 25.23 8.85
C LYS A 129 -12.99 24.79 9.38
N LEU A 130 -13.97 24.60 8.50
CA LEU A 130 -15.29 24.10 8.89
C LEU A 130 -15.22 22.68 9.47
N LEU A 131 -14.25 21.87 9.06
CA LEU A 131 -14.04 20.55 9.63
C LEU A 131 -13.65 20.62 11.11
N LEU A 132 -12.81 21.59 11.48
CA LEU A 132 -12.39 21.81 12.88
C LEU A 132 -13.54 22.35 13.74
N ILE A 133 -14.36 23.26 13.19
CA ILE A 133 -15.48 23.86 13.93
C ILE A 133 -16.62 22.85 14.14
N PHE A 134 -16.88 22.00 13.14
CA PHE A 134 -18.02 21.08 13.11
C PHE A 134 -17.58 19.61 13.04
N GLU A 135 -16.49 19.26 13.72
CA GLU A 135 -15.86 17.93 13.61
C GLU A 135 -16.85 16.78 13.88
N GLU A 136 -17.60 16.85 14.98
CA GLU A 136 -18.57 15.80 15.34
C GLU A 136 -19.69 15.65 14.30
N PHE A 137 -20.12 16.74 13.67
CA PHE A 137 -21.10 16.69 12.59
C PHE A 137 -20.51 15.95 11.38
N TYR A 138 -19.31 16.32 10.94
CA TYR A 138 -18.67 15.68 9.79
C TYR A 138 -18.25 14.24 10.08
N LYS A 139 -17.88 13.91 11.32
CA LYS A 139 -17.62 12.54 11.75
C LYS A 139 -18.89 11.68 11.71
N SER A 140 -20.01 12.20 12.22
CA SER A 140 -21.31 11.54 12.11
C SER A 140 -21.73 11.37 10.64
N LEU A 141 -21.54 12.41 9.82
CA LEU A 141 -21.81 12.37 8.38
C LEU A 141 -20.98 11.28 7.71
N PHE A 142 -19.67 11.26 7.95
CA PHE A 142 -18.77 10.26 7.39
C PHE A 142 -19.22 8.85 7.74
N ASN A 143 -19.47 8.60 9.02
CA ASN A 143 -19.82 7.28 9.53
C ASN A 143 -21.17 6.74 9.04
N LYS A 144 -22.10 7.61 8.65
CA LYS A 144 -23.48 7.25 8.28
C LYS A 144 -23.75 7.30 6.78
N GLU A 145 -23.16 8.27 6.08
CA GLU A 145 -23.50 8.59 4.69
C GLU A 145 -22.35 8.33 3.71
N ILE A 146 -21.09 8.30 4.16
CA ILE A 146 -19.92 8.21 3.26
C ILE A 146 -19.21 6.88 3.39
N TYR A 147 -18.99 6.39 4.62
CA TYR A 147 -18.32 5.13 4.85
C TYR A 147 -19.26 3.96 4.53
N ASP A 148 -18.95 3.24 3.45
CA ASP A 148 -19.59 1.99 3.08
C ASP A 148 -18.54 0.94 2.71
N VAL A 149 -18.59 -0.20 3.41
CA VAL A 149 -17.71 -1.36 3.16
C VAL A 149 -17.86 -1.88 1.73
N SER A 150 -19.01 -1.67 1.09
CA SER A 150 -19.26 -2.10 -0.27
C SER A 150 -18.35 -1.43 -1.32
N PHE A 151 -17.78 -0.26 -1.00
CA PHE A 151 -16.84 0.44 -1.88
C PHE A 151 -15.51 -0.31 -2.01
N TYR A 152 -15.08 -1.00 -0.95
CA TYR A 152 -13.79 -1.70 -0.92
C TYR A 152 -13.82 -3.08 -1.59
N LEU A 153 -15.01 -3.65 -1.83
CA LEU A 153 -15.17 -5.06 -2.22
C LEU A 153 -14.39 -5.45 -3.48
N LYS A 154 -14.34 -4.56 -4.47
CA LYS A 154 -13.65 -4.80 -5.75
C LYS A 154 -12.15 -4.97 -5.52
N ASP A 155 -11.51 -3.96 -4.93
CA ASP A 155 -10.07 -3.94 -4.67
C ASP A 155 -9.67 -4.98 -3.60
N LEU A 156 -10.51 -5.19 -2.57
CA LEU A 156 -10.29 -6.26 -1.59
C LEU A 156 -10.17 -7.62 -2.26
N LYS A 157 -11.08 -7.93 -3.19
CA LYS A 157 -11.06 -9.18 -3.94
C LYS A 157 -9.83 -9.27 -4.85
N GLU A 158 -9.48 -8.19 -5.53
CA GLU A 158 -8.31 -8.17 -6.42
C GLU A 158 -7.01 -8.44 -5.64
N ILE A 159 -6.81 -7.72 -4.53
CA ILE A 159 -5.62 -7.87 -3.68
C ILE A 159 -5.60 -9.26 -3.02
N PHE A 160 -6.76 -9.77 -2.58
CA PHE A 160 -6.86 -11.11 -2.01
C PHE A 160 -6.46 -12.19 -3.02
N LEU A 161 -6.89 -12.07 -4.28
CA LEU A 161 -6.47 -12.99 -5.35
C LEU A 161 -4.97 -12.90 -5.65
N ALA A 162 -4.35 -11.76 -5.41
CA ALA A 162 -2.91 -11.57 -5.58
C ALA A 162 -2.07 -11.92 -4.34
N GLN A 163 -2.70 -12.36 -3.24
CA GLN A 163 -2.00 -12.57 -1.95
C GLN A 163 -0.79 -13.50 -2.07
N SER A 164 -0.87 -14.57 -2.87
CA SER A 164 0.26 -15.49 -3.05
C SER A 164 1.47 -14.84 -3.72
N ILE A 165 1.25 -13.91 -4.65
CA ILE A 165 2.32 -13.15 -5.32
C ILE A 165 2.96 -12.18 -4.32
N LEU A 166 2.15 -11.52 -3.50
CA LEU A 166 2.64 -10.61 -2.44
C LEU A 166 3.47 -11.37 -1.39
N GLU A 167 3.03 -12.55 -0.98
CA GLU A 167 3.77 -13.40 -0.06
C GLU A 167 5.08 -13.91 -0.66
N GLU A 168 5.09 -14.23 -1.96
CA GLU A 168 6.32 -14.63 -2.65
C GLU A 168 7.31 -13.46 -2.83
N ALA A 169 6.80 -12.25 -3.10
CA ALA A 169 7.61 -11.04 -3.13
C ALA A 169 8.23 -10.78 -1.75
N ALA A 170 7.45 -10.87 -0.67
CA ALA A 170 7.97 -10.77 0.68
C ALA A 170 9.10 -11.79 0.96
N LYS A 171 8.94 -13.06 0.56
CA LYS A 171 10.01 -14.07 0.72
C LYS A 171 11.28 -13.71 -0.06
N LYS A 172 11.16 -13.20 -1.29
CA LYS A 172 12.32 -12.70 -2.05
C LYS A 172 12.99 -11.53 -1.31
N LEU A 173 12.22 -10.57 -0.82
CA LEU A 173 12.75 -9.43 -0.07
C LEU A 173 13.41 -9.84 1.26
N GLN A 174 13.00 -10.96 1.88
CA GLN A 174 13.71 -11.52 3.05
C GLN A 174 15.15 -11.93 2.73
N ILE A 175 15.45 -12.29 1.48
CA ILE A 175 16.83 -12.60 1.08
C ILE A 175 17.67 -11.32 1.14
N LEU A 176 17.14 -10.19 0.65
CA LEU A 176 17.80 -8.89 0.74
C LEU A 176 17.98 -8.45 2.20
N ASN A 177 17.00 -8.75 3.06
CA ASN A 177 17.10 -8.48 4.50
C ASN A 177 18.29 -9.23 5.12
N LYS A 178 18.47 -10.51 4.78
CA LYS A 178 19.59 -11.33 5.26
C LYS A 178 20.93 -10.85 4.72
N ASN A 179 20.98 -10.43 3.46
CA ASN A 179 22.24 -10.12 2.79
C ASN A 179 22.81 -8.77 3.22
N TRP A 180 21.96 -7.75 3.36
CA TRP A 180 22.45 -6.39 3.63
C TRP A 180 21.51 -5.56 4.51
N GLY A 181 20.46 -6.15 5.09
CA GLY A 181 19.61 -5.49 6.09
C GLY A 181 18.37 -4.79 5.55
N PHE A 182 17.97 -5.00 4.29
CA PHE A 182 16.71 -4.50 3.70
C PHE A 182 15.55 -4.59 4.71
N LYS A 183 14.86 -3.47 4.99
CA LYS A 183 13.78 -3.48 5.98
C LYS A 183 12.57 -4.27 5.46
N ILE A 184 12.12 -5.24 6.26
CA ILE A 184 10.91 -6.00 5.98
C ILE A 184 10.00 -5.98 7.20
N PHE A 185 8.70 -5.80 6.99
CA PHE A 185 7.75 -5.93 8.09
C PHE A 185 7.53 -7.40 8.43
N LYS A 186 7.36 -7.69 9.72
CA LYS A 186 6.93 -9.03 10.16
C LYS A 186 5.54 -9.38 9.62
N LYS A 187 4.71 -8.35 9.45
CA LYS A 187 3.38 -8.44 8.89
C LYS A 187 3.14 -7.20 8.06
N TYR A 188 2.84 -7.36 6.77
CA TYR A 188 2.36 -6.25 5.96
C TYR A 188 0.85 -6.19 6.09
N GLU A 189 0.35 -5.11 6.67
CA GLU A 189 -1.07 -4.81 6.69
C GLU A 189 -1.44 -3.89 5.52
N ILE A 190 -2.12 -4.45 4.52
CA ILE A 190 -2.67 -3.69 3.40
C ILE A 190 -4.04 -3.14 3.82
N VAL A 191 -4.08 -1.85 4.10
CA VAL A 191 -5.31 -1.14 4.51
C VAL A 191 -5.87 -0.40 3.32
N LEU A 192 -7.10 -0.70 2.94
CA LEU A 192 -7.75 0.01 1.85
C LEU A 192 -8.42 1.29 2.38
N SER A 193 -8.20 2.42 1.71
CA SER A 193 -8.68 3.73 2.15
C SER A 193 -9.57 4.42 1.11
N LEU A 194 -10.56 5.19 1.55
CA LEU A 194 -11.42 5.99 0.65
C LEU A 194 -10.83 7.38 0.32
N SER A 195 -9.78 7.80 1.05
CA SER A 195 -9.22 9.13 0.92
C SER A 195 -7.70 9.09 0.79
N GLY A 196 -7.17 9.87 -0.15
CA GLY A 196 -5.76 10.20 -0.20
C GLY A 196 -5.10 10.16 -1.56
N ALA A 197 -3.77 10.06 -1.50
CA ALA A 197 -2.91 9.78 -2.63
C ALA A 197 -2.88 8.26 -2.91
N ASP A 198 -2.57 7.92 -4.15
CA ASP A 198 -2.75 6.59 -4.75
C ASP A 198 -2.41 5.39 -3.83
N VAL A 199 -1.13 5.17 -3.53
CA VAL A 199 -0.71 4.19 -2.52
C VAL A 199 0.40 4.82 -1.70
N ARG A 200 0.46 4.49 -0.41
CA ARG A 200 1.47 5.01 0.53
C ARG A 200 1.78 3.95 1.59
N TYR A 201 2.84 4.13 2.37
CA TYR A 201 3.12 3.29 3.54
C TYR A 201 3.15 4.10 4.84
N LYS A 202 2.82 3.43 5.96
CA LYS A 202 2.94 3.94 7.34
C LYS A 202 3.92 3.02 8.07
N ALA A 203 5.20 3.42 8.10
CA ALA A 203 6.32 2.57 8.53
C ALA A 203 6.30 2.20 10.01
N GLU A 204 5.63 3.00 10.83
CA GLU A 204 5.41 2.85 12.27
C GLU A 204 4.29 1.87 12.61
N LYS A 205 3.39 1.59 11.65
CA LYS A 205 2.27 0.66 11.79
C LYS A 205 2.44 -0.62 10.95
N ASP A 206 3.57 -0.78 10.28
CA ASP A 206 3.81 -1.86 9.33
C ASP A 206 2.72 -1.96 8.23
N GLN A 207 2.21 -0.79 7.81
CA GLN A 207 1.05 -0.69 6.92
C GLN A 207 1.41 -0.19 5.53
N ILE A 208 0.75 -0.74 4.52
CA ILE A 208 0.63 -0.15 3.18
C ILE A 208 -0.82 0.28 3.03
N ILE A 209 -1.04 1.57 2.80
CA ILE A 209 -2.37 2.14 2.57
C ILE A 209 -2.62 2.19 1.07
N TYR A 210 -3.66 1.50 0.63
CA TYR A 210 -4.06 1.36 -0.76
C TYR A 210 -5.35 2.13 -1.02
N LEU A 211 -5.32 3.17 -1.85
CA LEU A 211 -6.52 3.93 -2.17
C LEU A 211 -7.51 3.08 -2.98
N VAL A 212 -8.77 3.09 -2.59
CA VAL A 212 -9.86 2.52 -3.39
C VAL A 212 -10.26 3.54 -4.44
N LEU A 213 -10.34 3.12 -5.70
CA LEU A 213 -10.87 3.95 -6.76
C LEU A 213 -12.37 3.73 -6.93
N PRO A 214 -13.13 4.77 -7.35
CA PRO A 214 -14.50 4.61 -7.83
C PRO A 214 -14.65 3.43 -8.81
N LYS A 215 -15.80 2.77 -8.77
CA LYS A 215 -16.02 1.48 -9.50
C LYS A 215 -15.75 1.58 -11.00
N ASP A 216 -16.05 2.74 -11.59
CA ASP A 216 -15.90 3.13 -12.98
C ASP A 216 -14.46 3.49 -13.37
N ILE A 217 -13.60 3.78 -12.40
CA ILE A 217 -12.19 4.06 -12.64
C ILE A 217 -11.39 2.76 -12.59
N LYS A 218 -10.58 2.55 -13.63
CA LYS A 218 -9.62 1.44 -13.70
C LYS A 218 -8.23 1.97 -13.43
N ARG A 219 -7.46 1.18 -12.67
CA ARG A 219 -6.03 1.41 -12.49
C ARG A 219 -5.30 1.04 -13.77
N ALA A 220 -4.25 1.80 -14.08
CA ALA A 220 -3.36 1.49 -15.20
C ALA A 220 -2.48 0.27 -14.90
N LYS A 221 -2.11 0.07 -13.62
CA LYS A 221 -1.27 -1.03 -13.15
C LYS A 221 -2.09 -2.00 -12.27
N PRO A 222 -1.80 -3.32 -12.31
CA PRO A 222 -2.37 -4.30 -11.38
C PRO A 222 -2.07 -3.95 -9.92
N CYS A 223 -3.00 -4.24 -9.00
CA CYS A 223 -2.83 -3.88 -7.58
C CYS A 223 -1.55 -4.42 -6.94
N PHE A 224 -1.13 -5.65 -7.31
CA PHE A 224 0.04 -6.29 -6.71
C PHE A 224 1.35 -5.63 -7.12
N GLU A 225 1.46 -5.10 -8.34
CA GLU A 225 2.65 -4.36 -8.77
C GLU A 225 2.85 -3.12 -7.92
N ILE A 226 1.75 -2.39 -7.67
CA ILE A 226 1.76 -1.17 -6.86
C ILE A 226 2.10 -1.50 -5.41
N ILE A 227 1.50 -2.55 -4.83
CA ILE A 227 1.80 -2.96 -3.45
C ILE A 227 3.25 -3.40 -3.31
N ILE A 228 3.78 -4.18 -4.27
CA ILE A 228 5.18 -4.63 -4.23
C ILE A 228 6.15 -3.44 -4.37
N HIS A 229 5.83 -2.46 -5.21
CA HIS A 229 6.60 -1.21 -5.30
C HIS A 229 6.70 -0.52 -3.93
N GLU A 230 5.59 -0.40 -3.21
CA GLU A 230 5.59 0.16 -1.85
C GLU A 230 6.34 -0.71 -0.82
N MET A 231 6.27 -2.04 -0.95
CA MET A 231 7.08 -2.95 -0.11
C MET A 231 8.58 -2.70 -0.32
N VAL A 232 8.99 -2.37 -1.55
CA VAL A 232 10.38 -2.01 -1.87
C VAL A 232 10.74 -0.65 -1.28
N HIS A 233 9.88 0.36 -1.39
CA HIS A 233 10.06 1.66 -0.71
C HIS A 233 10.33 1.50 0.77
N VAL A 234 9.51 0.71 1.47
CA VAL A 234 9.69 0.40 2.90
C VAL A 234 11.10 -0.11 3.20
N GLY A 235 11.64 -0.98 2.35
CA GLY A 235 12.91 -1.64 2.61
C GLY A 235 14.14 -0.81 2.35
N VAL A 236 14.06 0.14 1.41
CA VAL A 236 15.19 1.01 1.05
C VAL A 236 15.16 2.36 1.78
N ASP A 237 14.02 2.80 2.33
CA ASP A 237 13.85 4.19 2.81
C ASP A 237 14.92 4.59 3.84
N ASN A 238 15.05 3.87 4.95
CA ASN A 238 15.98 4.27 6.00
C ASN A 238 17.46 4.03 5.63
N MET A 239 17.79 2.82 5.17
CA MET A 239 19.19 2.39 5.01
C MET A 239 19.85 2.87 3.73
N ILE A 240 19.05 3.27 2.72
CA ILE A 240 19.57 3.70 1.43
C ILE A 240 19.16 5.15 1.18
N VAL A 241 17.86 5.42 1.11
CA VAL A 241 17.37 6.74 0.69
C VAL A 241 17.76 7.81 1.70
N ARG A 242 17.49 7.60 2.99
CA ARG A 242 17.80 8.58 4.04
C ARG A 242 19.30 8.67 4.31
N GLU A 243 20.00 7.53 4.37
CA GLU A 243 21.45 7.44 4.59
C GLU A 243 22.23 8.22 3.52
N TYR A 244 21.92 7.99 2.24
CA TYR A 244 22.65 8.61 1.12
C TYR A 244 21.96 9.86 0.55
N ASN A 245 20.93 10.35 1.24
CA ASN A 245 20.13 11.52 0.87
C ASN A 245 19.69 11.51 -0.62
N LEU A 246 19.17 10.37 -1.08
CA LEU A 246 18.66 10.26 -2.45
C LEU A 246 17.48 11.21 -2.65
N ASN A 247 17.46 11.88 -3.80
CA ASN A 247 16.33 12.72 -4.18
C ASN A 247 15.13 11.87 -4.60
N TYR A 248 13.98 12.52 -4.83
CA TYR A 248 12.74 11.84 -5.21
C TYR A 248 12.91 10.94 -6.44
N TYR A 249 13.52 11.45 -7.52
CA TYR A 249 13.69 10.71 -8.77
C TYR A 249 14.65 9.53 -8.62
N GLU A 250 15.74 9.71 -7.90
CA GLU A 250 16.69 8.62 -7.62
C GLU A 250 16.06 7.51 -6.77
N LYS A 251 15.25 7.88 -5.77
CA LYS A 251 14.49 6.94 -4.96
C LYS A 251 13.53 6.12 -5.82
N GLU A 252 12.64 6.79 -6.57
CA GLU A 252 11.66 6.10 -7.41
C GLU A 252 12.35 5.23 -8.48
N ARG A 253 13.44 5.72 -9.08
CA ARG A 253 14.22 4.96 -10.06
C ARG A 253 14.86 3.73 -9.45
N LEU A 254 15.44 3.85 -8.24
CA LEU A 254 15.99 2.71 -7.51
C LEU A 254 14.93 1.65 -7.23
N VAL A 255 13.76 2.05 -6.77
CA VAL A 255 12.63 1.14 -6.52
C VAL A 255 12.18 0.44 -7.80
N ASP A 256 12.04 1.20 -8.90
CA ASP A 256 11.72 0.64 -10.21
C ASP A 256 12.76 -0.41 -10.66
N LEU A 257 14.05 -0.14 -10.49
CA LEU A 257 15.12 -1.06 -10.86
C LEU A 257 15.07 -2.36 -10.03
N ILE A 258 14.79 -2.29 -8.73
CA ILE A 258 14.60 -3.48 -7.89
C ILE A 258 13.40 -4.31 -8.39
N CYS A 259 12.28 -3.65 -8.70
CA CYS A 259 11.09 -4.30 -9.25
C CYS A 259 11.37 -4.97 -10.61
N MET A 260 12.05 -4.26 -11.52
CA MET A 260 12.30 -4.70 -12.90
C MET A 260 13.40 -5.75 -13.04
N ILE A 261 14.39 -5.74 -12.16
CA ILE A 261 15.55 -6.63 -12.23
C ILE A 261 15.36 -7.81 -11.29
N TYR A 262 15.24 -7.54 -9.99
CA TYR A 262 15.24 -8.59 -8.96
C TYR A 262 13.89 -9.29 -8.81
N LEU A 263 12.79 -8.54 -8.96
CA LEU A 263 11.42 -9.06 -8.86
C LEU A 263 10.79 -9.38 -10.22
N LYS A 264 11.55 -9.31 -11.32
CA LYS A 264 11.08 -9.52 -12.70
C LYS A 264 10.23 -10.78 -12.90
N ALA A 265 10.62 -11.89 -12.26
CA ALA A 265 9.89 -13.15 -12.37
C ALA A 265 8.47 -13.08 -11.78
N LEU A 266 8.25 -12.21 -10.78
CA LEU A 266 6.93 -11.95 -10.20
C LEU A 266 6.20 -10.80 -10.92
N LEU A 267 6.95 -9.88 -11.52
CA LEU A 267 6.44 -8.68 -12.19
C LEU A 267 6.88 -8.63 -13.67
N PRO A 268 6.49 -9.60 -14.51
CA PRO A 268 7.01 -9.72 -15.88
C PRO A 268 6.60 -8.57 -16.81
N HIS A 269 5.59 -7.78 -16.43
CA HIS A 269 5.05 -6.66 -17.20
C HIS A 269 5.20 -5.32 -16.46
N TYR A 270 6.06 -5.27 -15.44
CA TYR A 270 6.27 -4.06 -14.67
C TYR A 270 6.72 -2.90 -15.56
N SER A 271 6.03 -1.78 -15.46
CA SER A 271 6.41 -0.52 -16.13
C SER A 271 7.00 0.45 -15.12
N GLU A 272 8.22 0.92 -15.40
CA GLU A 272 8.85 2.04 -14.69
C GLU A 272 8.00 3.31 -14.76
N GLN A 273 8.21 4.19 -13.79
CA GLN A 273 7.74 5.57 -13.85
C GLN A 273 8.54 6.34 -14.92
N PRO A 274 7.94 7.37 -15.56
CA PRO A 274 8.60 8.16 -16.58
C PRO A 274 9.64 9.12 -15.98
N ILE A 275 10.77 8.59 -15.53
CA ILE A 275 11.89 9.33 -14.94
C ILE A 275 12.96 9.54 -16.01
N GLU A 276 13.32 10.81 -16.26
CA GLU A 276 14.31 11.18 -17.27
C GLU A 276 15.74 10.87 -16.83
N ASP A 277 16.06 11.12 -15.56
CA ASP A 277 17.40 10.85 -15.01
C ASP A 277 17.58 9.36 -14.70
N LYS A 278 18.46 8.72 -15.47
CA LYS A 278 18.83 7.31 -15.36
C LYS A 278 20.27 7.11 -14.89
N SER A 279 20.89 8.13 -14.30
CA SER A 279 22.30 8.08 -13.86
C SER A 279 22.59 6.95 -12.87
N ILE A 280 21.61 6.59 -12.03
CA ILE A 280 21.76 5.49 -11.06
C ILE A 280 21.84 4.10 -11.71
N ASP A 281 21.28 3.92 -12.92
CA ASP A 281 21.13 2.61 -13.58
C ASP A 281 22.47 1.88 -13.74
N GLU A 282 23.56 2.60 -14.01
CA GLU A 282 24.89 1.99 -14.23
C GLU A 282 25.47 1.30 -12.98
N TYR A 283 24.94 1.61 -11.80
CA TYR A 283 25.34 1.01 -10.52
C TYR A 283 24.46 -0.18 -10.10
N ILE A 284 23.29 -0.33 -10.73
CA ILE A 284 22.25 -1.25 -10.28
C ILE A 284 22.16 -2.43 -11.24
N THR A 285 22.57 -3.59 -10.75
CA THR A 285 22.49 -4.88 -11.42
C THR A 285 21.81 -5.88 -10.49
N GLU A 286 21.46 -7.06 -10.99
CA GLU A 286 20.88 -8.11 -10.14
C GLU A 286 21.81 -8.50 -9.00
N ASP A 287 23.12 -8.61 -9.28
CA ASP A 287 24.13 -8.92 -8.27
C ASP A 287 24.25 -7.83 -7.21
N THR A 288 24.26 -6.55 -7.62
CA THR A 288 24.37 -5.45 -6.65
C THR A 288 23.11 -5.36 -5.79
N ILE A 289 21.91 -5.52 -6.37
CA ILE A 289 20.66 -5.58 -5.59
C ILE A 289 20.69 -6.74 -4.59
N LEU A 290 21.10 -7.93 -5.03
CA LEU A 290 21.08 -9.12 -4.19
C LEU A 290 22.10 -9.05 -3.06
N ASN A 291 23.32 -8.62 -3.36
CA ASN A 291 24.47 -8.85 -2.47
C ASN A 291 24.95 -7.60 -1.76
N ASN A 292 24.93 -6.41 -2.37
CA ASN A 292 25.55 -5.23 -1.77
C ASN A 292 25.02 -3.90 -2.33
N LEU A 293 23.71 -3.69 -2.24
CA LEU A 293 23.08 -2.47 -2.72
C LEU A 293 23.63 -1.20 -2.02
N PRO A 294 23.86 -1.18 -0.69
CA PRO A 294 24.44 0.00 -0.03
C PRO A 294 25.77 0.46 -0.66
N LEU A 295 26.69 -0.47 -0.97
CA LEU A 295 27.96 -0.12 -1.59
C LEU A 295 27.79 0.44 -3.02
N ALA A 296 26.86 -0.11 -3.79
CA ALA A 296 26.56 0.41 -5.13
C ALA A 296 26.04 1.85 -5.07
N ILE A 297 25.17 2.15 -4.11
CA ILE A 297 24.63 3.50 -3.90
C ILE A 297 25.69 4.45 -3.36
N ALA A 298 26.58 4.00 -2.47
CA ALA A 298 27.70 4.81 -2.01
C ALA A 298 28.59 5.28 -3.17
N LYS A 299 28.91 4.38 -4.12
CA LYS A 299 29.69 4.70 -5.33
C LYS A 299 28.97 5.69 -6.24
N PHE A 300 27.65 5.55 -6.37
CA PHE A 300 26.83 6.50 -7.11
C PHE A 300 26.93 7.90 -6.49
N VAL A 301 26.69 8.03 -5.18
CA VAL A 301 26.73 9.33 -4.49
C VAL A 301 28.14 9.96 -4.48
N GLU A 302 29.20 9.15 -4.41
CA GLU A 302 30.58 9.64 -4.52
C GLU A 302 30.85 10.32 -5.87
N LYS A 303 30.29 9.78 -6.96
CA LYS A 303 30.42 10.35 -8.31
C LYS A 303 29.39 11.42 -8.64
N HIS A 304 28.30 11.49 -7.87
CA HIS A 304 27.24 12.49 -7.98
C HIS A 304 27.06 13.22 -6.63
N PRO A 305 28.05 14.03 -6.20
CA PRO A 305 28.03 14.68 -4.90
C PRO A 305 26.77 15.51 -4.70
N ARG A 306 26.27 15.53 -3.46
CA ARG A 306 25.08 16.30 -3.09
C ARG A 306 25.50 17.73 -2.73
N ASP A 307 24.82 18.71 -3.31
CA ASP A 307 24.83 20.11 -2.85
C ASP A 307 24.05 20.29 -1.54
#